data_AF-A0A1S9TH54-F1
#
_entry.id   AF-A0A1S9TH54-F1
#
_cell.length_a   1.000
_cell.length_b   1.000
_cell.length_c   1.000
_cell.angle_alpha   90.00
_cell.angle_beta   90.00
_cell.angle_gamma   90.00
#
_symmetry.space_group_name_H-M   'P 1'
#
loop_
_entity.id
_entity.type
_entity.pdbx_description
1 polymer ?
#
loop_
_entity_poly.entity_id
_entity_poly.type
_entity_poly.pdbx_seq_one_letter_code
_entity_poly.pdbx_strand_id
1 'polypeptide(L)' 'NNKYLLNNMTPEDFRGLTPLFYNHINPYGTFKLNMNQRIPIKLKIA' A
#
# COMPACT_ATOMS: atom_id res chain seq x y z
N ASN A 1 -18.04 -9.90 19.77
CA ASN A 1 -18.48 -8.56 20.21
C ASN A 1 -17.26 -7.65 20.30
N ASN A 2 -16.88 -6.96 19.23
CA ASN A 2 -15.59 -6.23 19.13
C ASN A 2 -15.53 -4.93 19.96
N LYS A 3 -16.65 -4.53 20.54
CA LYS A 3 -16.78 -3.28 21.31
C LYS A 3 -15.96 -3.30 22.61
N TYR A 4 -15.73 -4.48 23.18
CA TYR A 4 -14.93 -4.64 24.40
C TYR A 4 -13.46 -4.25 24.19
N LEU A 5 -12.86 -4.69 23.07
CA LEU A 5 -11.47 -4.39 22.75
C LEU A 5 -11.25 -2.89 22.49
N LEU A 6 -12.17 -2.26 21.76
CA LEU A 6 -12.09 -0.83 21.44
C LEU A 6 -12.20 0.04 22.69
N ASN A 7 -13.02 -0.35 23.67
CA ASN A 7 -13.19 0.37 24.92
C ASN A 7 -11.97 0.27 25.85
N ASN A 8 -11.10 -0.71 25.64
CA ASN A 8 -9.91 -0.95 26.45
C ASN A 8 -8.63 -0.35 25.86
N MET A 9 -8.69 0.30 24.69
CA MET A 9 -7.53 0.90 24.03
C MET A 9 -7.15 2.26 24.65
N THR A 10 -5.85 2.50 24.73
CA THR A 10 -5.25 3.77 25.17
C THR A 10 -4.97 4.71 24.00
N PRO A 11 -4.72 6.01 24.25
CA PRO A 11 -4.30 6.94 23.19
C PRO A 11 -3.09 6.46 22.38
N GLU A 12 -2.15 5.76 23.01
CA GLU A 12 -0.96 5.18 22.38
C GLU A 12 -1.32 4.05 21.40
N ASP A 13 -2.29 3.19 21.74
CA ASP A 13 -2.78 2.13 20.85
C ASP A 13 -3.39 2.72 19.57
N PHE A 14 -4.16 3.81 19.71
CA PHE A 14 -4.73 4.51 18.55
C PHE A 14 -3.68 5.17 17.66
N ARG A 15 -2.57 5.66 18.23
CA ARG A 15 -1.43 6.17 17.43
C ARG A 15 -0.76 5.06 16.62
N GLY A 16 -0.67 3.84 17.16
CA GLY A 16 -0.18 2.67 16.43
C GLY A 16 -1.07 2.26 15.25
N LEU A 17 -2.38 2.51 15.34
CA LEU A 17 -3.33 2.25 14.25
C LEU A 17 -3.35 3.36 13.18
N THR A 18 -2.97 4.58 13.52
CA THR A 18 -2.92 5.74 12.60
C THR A 18 -2.13 5.45 11.31
N PRO A 19 -0.90 4.90 11.33
CA PRO A 19 -0.21 4.54 10.11
C PRO A 19 -0.93 3.44 9.31
N LEU A 20 -1.75 2.57 9.89
CA LEU A 20 -2.50 1.59 9.10
C LEU A 20 -3.56 2.25 8.22
N PHE A 21 -4.12 3.39 8.64
CA PHE A 21 -5.08 4.17 7.86
C PHE A 21 -4.41 5.09 6.84
N TYR A 22 -3.27 5.71 7.20
CA TYR A 22 -2.65 6.77 6.41
C TYR A 22 -1.34 6.37 5.72
N ASN A 23 -0.69 5.28 6.13
CA ASN A 23 0.53 4.74 5.53
C ASN A 23 0.24 3.69 4.44
N HIS A 24 -1.05 3.41 4.15
CA HIS A 24 -1.45 2.69 2.93
C HIS A 24 -1.54 3.62 1.71
N ILE A 25 -0.91 4.79 1.76
CA ILE A 25 -0.66 5.54 0.53
C ILE A 25 0.53 4.88 -0.12
N ASN A 26 0.28 4.11 -1.18
CA ASN A 26 1.33 3.52 -2.00
C ASN A 26 2.24 4.67 -2.49
N PRO A 27 3.51 4.79 -2.03
CA PRO A 27 4.34 5.96 -2.32
C PRO A 27 4.70 6.06 -3.81
N TYR A 28 4.47 4.97 -4.54
CA TYR A 28 4.68 4.82 -5.98
C TYR A 28 3.45 5.17 -6.82
N GLY A 29 2.35 5.61 -6.18
CA GLY A 29 1.07 5.83 -6.85
C GLY A 29 0.45 4.55 -7.40
N THR A 30 -0.61 4.71 -8.20
CA THR A 30 -1.23 3.60 -8.95
C THR A 30 -0.63 3.53 -10.34
N PHE A 31 0.10 2.47 -10.64
CA PHE A 31 0.60 2.21 -11.99
C PHE A 31 -0.41 1.40 -12.80
N LYS A 32 -1.02 2.01 -13.82
CA LYS A 32 -1.87 1.29 -14.78
C LYS A 32 -0.98 0.63 -15.84
N LEU A 33 -0.72 -0.66 -15.67
CA LEU A 33 0.04 -1.45 -16.64
C LEU A 33 -0.81 -1.70 -17.91
N ASN A 34 -0.31 -1.26 -19.06
CA ASN A 34 -0.87 -1.63 -20.35
C ASN A 34 -0.27 -2.96 -20.82
N MET A 35 -1.02 -4.05 -20.68
CA MET A 35 -0.60 -5.39 -21.12
C MET A 35 -0.47 -5.54 -22.64
N ASN A 36 -0.94 -4.56 -23.43
CA ASN A 36 -0.73 -4.52 -24.89
C ASN A 36 0.59 -3.85 -25.27
N GLN A 37 1.22 -3.10 -24.35
CA GLN A 37 2.53 -2.51 -24.58
C GLN A 37 3.62 -3.58 -24.37
N ARG A 38 4.48 -3.79 -25.37
CA ARG A 38 5.64 -4.69 -25.27
C ARG A 38 6.89 -3.88 -24.98
N ILE A 39 7.78 -4.43 -24.15
CA ILE A 39 9.10 -3.83 -23.90
C ILE A 39 9.94 -4.03 -25.17
N PRO A 40 10.49 -2.97 -25.78
CA PRO A 40 11.35 -3.11 -26.95
C PRO A 40 12.64 -3.82 -26.56
N ILE A 41 12.87 -5.01 -27.11
CA ILE A 41 14.10 -5.77 -26.88
C ILE A 41 15.18 -5.16 -27.78
N LYS A 42 16.17 -4.47 -27.19
CA LYS A 42 17.37 -4.05 -27.92
C LYS A 42 18.30 -5.24 -28.10
N LEU A 43 18.02 -6.08 -29.08
CA LEU A 43 18.96 -7.11 -29.51
C LEU A 43 20.11 -6.43 -30.27
N LYS A 44 21.32 -6.46 -29.69
CA LYS A 44 22.55 -6.32 -30.48
C LYS A 44 22.79 -7.66 -31.16
N ILE A 45 22.50 -7.73 -32.45
CA ILE A 45 22.89 -8.87 -33.28
C ILE A 45 24.39 -8.70 -33.52
N ALA A 46 25.17 -9.71 -33.13
CA ALA A 46 26.61 -9.79 -33.35
C ALA A 46 26.91 -10.28 -34.78
#